data_AF-A0A4Q3N9J2-F1
#
_entry.id   AF-A0A4Q3N9J2-F1
#
_cell.length_a   1.000
_cell.length_b   1.000
_cell.length_c   1.000
_cell.angle_alpha   90.00
_cell.angle_beta   90.00
_cell.angle_gamma   90.00
#
_symmetry.space_group_name_H-M   'P 1'
#
loop_
_entity.id
_entity.type
_entity.pdbx_description
1 polymer ?
#
loop_
_entity_poly.entity_id
_entity_poly.type
_entity_poly.pdbx_seq_one_letter_code
_entity_poly.pdbx_strand_id
1 'polypeptide(L)'
;PSPTPGLTLWQREVLEAINHCATQIRAAGFSAELRQRMSAPAREMQPFHDIGRDVENFRAAFMETPREPQAVEAAAARLRERLEACRHATTSVYSHLNEHGVSTGLVFMLRQLRERVLRTRELMDCLLSAQPRSSTARLVARLAALGQERRSLRALVASNSSLLAAKITERSAETGERYITRSPAEYRDMLMRAAGGGAATAVTTLLKFALASLGLAAFWGGFWAGLMYAASFVFIQLMHWTLATKQPAMTAPAMAAKLGDLGAQERVEEFVDEVTHLVRSQVAAVAGNVGMVVPCVVLISLAIQAASGQPMITREQADYVFHSLHLLNPTTLLFAAFTGVLLFASSLIAGWTENWFVLNRLDSALRYNPRITGWLGNDRAARWASFMRTNISGFASNISLGFMLGLVPPVLAFFSIGLEARHVTLSTGQLAAAAAAYGPDALRMSTLWWCVAAIPLIGVLNLSVSFYFAFRLALRAHSVTGVNRARIRDALLARWRQRALSFFLPV
;
A
#
# COMPACT_ATOMS: atom_id res chain seq x y z
N PRO A 1 50.99 -21.33 7.35
CA PRO A 1 51.16 -20.97 8.78
C PRO A 1 50.78 -19.50 8.98
N SER A 2 50.12 -19.15 10.09
CA SER A 2 49.84 -17.74 10.40
C SER A 2 51.15 -17.02 10.75
N PRO A 3 51.33 -15.72 10.42
CA PRO A 3 52.44 -14.93 10.94
C PRO A 3 52.31 -14.66 12.45
N THR A 4 51.16 -14.95 13.07
CA THR A 4 50.95 -14.87 14.52
C THR A 4 51.18 -16.26 15.15
N PRO A 5 52.15 -16.41 16.07
CA PRO A 5 52.38 -17.68 16.78
C PRO A 5 51.11 -18.17 17.49
N GLY A 6 50.87 -19.49 17.49
CA GLY A 6 49.72 -20.10 18.19
C GLY A 6 48.36 -20.02 17.50
N LEU A 7 48.27 -19.40 16.31
CA LEU A 7 47.03 -19.32 15.52
C LEU A 7 47.13 -20.01 14.16
N THR A 8 46.02 -20.61 13.72
CA THR A 8 45.83 -20.99 12.32
C THR A 8 45.52 -19.75 11.46
N LEU A 9 45.77 -19.83 10.15
CA LEU A 9 45.40 -18.76 9.21
C LEU A 9 43.90 -18.44 9.29
N TRP A 10 43.05 -19.47 9.34
CA TRP A 10 41.61 -19.32 9.49
C TRP A 10 41.21 -18.56 10.76
N GLN A 11 41.78 -18.89 11.92
CA GLN A 11 41.46 -18.20 13.17
C GLN A 11 41.83 -16.71 13.11
N ARG A 12 42.96 -16.37 12.48
CA ARG A 12 43.38 -14.98 12.28
C ARG A 12 42.37 -14.22 11.41
N GLU A 13 41.99 -14.77 10.26
CA GLU A 13 41.01 -14.16 9.35
C GLU A 13 39.64 -13.98 10.02
N VAL A 14 39.20 -14.95 10.82
CA VAL A 14 37.92 -14.84 11.55
C VAL A 14 37.97 -13.75 12.62
N LEU A 15 39.07 -13.63 13.38
CA LEU A 15 39.24 -12.54 14.35
C LEU A 15 39.24 -11.16 13.67
N GLU A 16 39.88 -11.03 12.52
CA GLU A 16 39.89 -9.80 11.72
C GLU A 16 38.50 -9.47 11.16
N ALA A 17 37.77 -10.48 10.67
CA ALA A 17 36.39 -10.33 10.21
C ALA A 17 35.44 -9.88 11.34
N ILE A 18 35.62 -10.40 12.56
CA ILE A 18 34.87 -9.94 13.76
C ILE A 18 35.14 -8.46 14.01
N ASN A 19 36.41 -8.04 13.97
CA ASN A 19 36.80 -6.64 14.14
C ASN A 19 36.14 -5.73 13.08
N HIS A 20 36.21 -6.10 11.80
CA HIS A 20 35.55 -5.36 10.72
C HIS A 20 34.03 -5.24 10.91
N CYS A 21 33.35 -6.33 11.29
CA CYS A 21 31.91 -6.29 11.56
C CYS A 21 31.59 -5.34 12.71
N ALA A 22 32.37 -5.39 13.80
CA ALA A 22 32.18 -4.53 14.96
C ALA A 22 32.46 -3.04 14.66
N THR A 23 33.48 -2.72 13.86
CA THR A 23 33.72 -1.34 13.40
C THR A 23 32.52 -0.81 12.63
N GLN A 24 31.95 -1.62 11.73
CA GLN A 24 30.78 -1.22 10.96
C GLN A 24 29.50 -1.08 11.80
N ILE A 25 29.32 -1.95 12.81
CA ILE A 25 28.22 -1.83 13.79
C ILE A 25 28.37 -0.52 14.57
N ARG A 26 29.57 -0.23 15.07
CA ARG A 26 29.88 1.00 15.81
C ARG A 26 29.66 2.26 14.96
N ALA A 27 30.13 2.27 13.72
CA ALA A 27 29.95 3.38 12.79
C ALA A 27 28.45 3.66 12.51
N ALA A 28 27.66 2.61 12.26
CA ALA A 28 26.21 2.73 12.10
C ALA A 28 25.55 3.27 13.37
N GLY A 29 25.97 2.76 14.54
CA GLY A 29 25.56 3.20 15.87
C GLY A 29 25.74 4.69 16.14
N PHE A 30 26.76 5.31 15.55
CA PHE A 30 27.07 6.75 15.74
C PHE A 30 26.39 7.68 14.72
N SER A 31 25.76 7.12 13.68
CA SER A 31 25.03 7.93 12.71
C SER A 31 23.96 8.78 13.42
N ALA A 32 23.85 10.06 13.03
CA ALA A 32 22.84 10.96 13.58
C ALA A 32 21.42 10.43 13.31
N GLU A 33 21.22 9.82 12.14
CA GLU A 33 19.94 9.25 11.73
C GLU A 33 19.43 8.17 12.69
N LEU A 34 20.34 7.30 13.16
CA LEU A 34 20.01 6.25 14.12
C LEU A 34 19.86 6.83 15.54
N ARG A 35 20.87 7.58 16.02
CA ARG A 35 20.92 8.07 17.41
C ARG A 35 19.74 8.96 17.77
N GLN A 36 19.29 9.85 16.88
CA GLN A 36 18.18 10.75 17.17
C GLN A 36 16.84 10.01 17.37
N ARG A 37 16.73 8.79 16.83
CA ARG A 37 15.49 8.00 16.79
C ARG A 37 15.50 6.81 17.76
N MET A 38 16.59 6.60 18.49
CA MET A 38 16.67 5.61 19.57
C MET A 38 15.93 6.10 20.81
N SER A 39 15.39 5.17 21.60
CA SER A 39 14.75 5.52 22.88
C SER A 39 15.74 6.15 23.86
N ALA A 40 15.27 6.97 24.80
CA ALA A 40 16.13 7.59 25.81
C ALA A 40 16.98 6.57 26.59
N PRO A 41 16.42 5.45 27.10
CA PRO A 41 17.22 4.42 27.78
C PRO A 41 18.30 3.80 26.87
N ALA A 42 17.99 3.57 25.59
CA ALA A 42 18.96 3.01 24.64
C ALA A 42 20.10 3.98 24.32
N ARG A 43 19.84 5.30 24.36
CA ARG A 43 20.86 6.34 24.19
C ARG A 43 21.76 6.47 25.41
N GLU A 44 21.21 6.31 26.61
CA GLU A 44 21.97 6.37 27.87
C GLU A 44 22.88 5.16 28.06
N MET A 45 22.42 3.96 27.70
CA MET A 45 23.21 2.73 27.80
C MET A 45 24.41 2.68 26.83
N GLN A 46 24.39 3.50 25.76
CA GLN A 46 25.50 3.65 24.80
C GLN A 46 26.16 2.34 24.31
N PRO A 47 25.40 1.28 23.97
CA PRO A 47 25.99 -0.05 23.71
C PRO A 47 26.96 -0.06 22.50
N PHE A 48 26.81 0.87 21.56
CA PHE A 48 27.71 0.99 20.41
C PHE A 48 29.10 1.54 20.74
N HIS A 49 29.27 2.23 21.86
CA HIS A 49 30.57 2.79 22.27
C HIS A 49 31.53 1.68 22.70
N ASP A 50 31.03 0.73 23.50
CA ASP A 50 31.85 -0.29 24.14
C ASP A 50 32.17 -1.49 23.25
N ILE A 51 31.42 -1.70 22.16
CA ILE A 51 31.60 -2.89 21.30
C ILE A 51 33.04 -3.04 20.78
N GLY A 52 33.72 -1.93 20.49
CA GLY A 52 35.11 -1.97 20.04
C GLY A 52 36.06 -2.48 21.14
N ARG A 53 35.81 -2.08 22.39
CA ARG A 53 36.59 -2.54 23.54
C ARG A 53 36.33 -4.02 23.82
N ASP A 54 35.08 -4.45 23.79
CA ASP A 54 34.72 -5.86 24.04
C ASP A 54 35.28 -6.80 22.96
N VAL A 55 35.35 -6.36 21.70
CA VAL A 55 36.03 -7.11 20.63
C VAL A 55 37.54 -7.18 20.83
N GLU A 56 38.18 -6.09 21.23
CA GLU A 56 39.61 -6.07 21.51
C GLU A 56 39.96 -7.00 22.69
N ASN A 57 39.16 -6.95 23.77
CA ASN A 57 39.32 -7.84 24.92
C ASN A 57 39.17 -9.32 24.53
N PHE A 58 38.17 -9.64 23.71
CA PHE A 58 37.99 -11.00 23.19
C PHE A 58 39.18 -11.45 22.33
N ARG A 59 39.67 -10.57 21.46
CA ARG A 59 40.86 -10.85 20.63
C ARG A 59 42.10 -11.08 21.49
N ALA A 60 42.35 -10.23 22.48
CA ALA A 60 43.49 -10.34 23.39
C ALA A 60 43.45 -11.68 24.16
N ALA A 61 42.32 -12.01 24.80
CA ALA A 61 42.14 -13.27 25.50
C ALA A 61 42.33 -14.51 24.59
N PHE A 62 41.91 -14.41 23.33
CA PHE A 62 42.07 -15.52 22.37
C PHE A 62 43.52 -15.71 21.88
N MET A 63 44.30 -14.63 21.83
CA MET A 63 45.70 -14.62 21.38
C MET A 63 46.71 -14.88 22.52
N GLU A 64 46.27 -14.83 23.78
CA GLU A 64 47.12 -15.07 24.94
C GLU A 64 47.74 -16.48 24.89
N THR A 65 49.00 -16.58 25.31
CA THR A 65 49.77 -17.82 25.34
C THR A 65 50.46 -17.98 26.70
N PRO A 66 50.10 -18.98 27.51
CA PRO A 66 49.08 -20.01 27.26
C PRO A 66 47.65 -19.46 27.22
N ARG A 67 46.78 -20.05 26.40
CA ARG A 67 45.37 -19.62 26.31
C ARG A 67 44.59 -20.14 27.51
N GLU A 68 44.01 -19.24 28.28
CA GLU A 68 43.11 -19.58 29.40
C GLU A 68 41.65 -19.71 28.92
N PRO A 69 41.03 -20.90 28.99
CA PRO A 69 39.67 -21.11 28.47
C PRO A 69 38.61 -20.25 29.17
N GLN A 70 38.73 -20.07 30.50
CA GLN A 70 37.78 -19.27 31.29
C GLN A 70 37.82 -17.79 30.91
N ALA A 71 39.01 -17.23 30.66
CA ALA A 71 39.17 -15.83 30.25
C ALA A 71 38.56 -15.59 28.86
N VAL A 72 38.77 -16.52 27.92
CA VAL A 72 38.17 -16.46 26.57
C VAL A 72 36.65 -16.55 26.63
N GLU A 73 36.11 -17.45 27.46
CA GLU A 73 34.67 -17.62 27.61
C GLU A 73 34.01 -16.40 28.25
N ALA A 74 34.62 -15.82 29.28
CA ALA A 74 34.15 -14.58 29.92
C ALA A 74 34.15 -13.40 28.93
N ALA A 75 35.23 -13.22 28.17
CA ALA A 75 35.31 -12.17 27.15
C ALA A 75 34.28 -12.38 26.01
N ALA A 76 34.06 -13.64 25.59
CA ALA A 76 33.06 -13.98 24.59
C ALA A 76 31.62 -13.73 25.10
N ALA A 77 31.32 -14.08 26.35
CA ALA A 77 30.03 -13.82 26.97
C ALA A 77 29.72 -12.31 26.99
N ARG A 78 30.70 -11.50 27.40
CA ARG A 78 30.58 -10.04 27.40
C ARG A 78 30.34 -9.46 26.01
N LEU A 79 31.06 -9.95 25.00
CA LEU A 79 30.85 -9.53 23.62
C LEU A 79 29.44 -9.91 23.10
N ARG A 80 28.93 -11.11 23.44
CA ARG A 80 27.57 -11.52 23.08
C ARG A 80 26.51 -10.63 23.74
N GLU A 81 26.67 -10.32 25.01
CA GLU A 81 25.79 -9.40 25.74
C GLU A 81 25.78 -8.02 25.08
N ARG A 82 26.95 -7.49 24.72
CA ARG A 82 27.08 -6.19 24.05
C ARG A 82 26.42 -6.17 22.66
N LEU A 83 26.60 -7.24 21.88
CA LEU A 83 25.94 -7.41 20.58
C LEU A 83 24.41 -7.45 20.72
N GLU A 84 23.91 -8.09 21.76
CA GLU A 84 22.48 -8.16 22.08
C GLU A 84 21.94 -6.79 22.49
N ALA A 85 22.66 -6.05 23.34
CA ALA A 85 22.32 -4.68 23.71
C ALA A 85 22.28 -3.76 22.48
N CYS A 86 23.23 -3.87 21.55
CA CYS A 86 23.22 -3.14 20.27
C CYS A 86 21.97 -3.46 19.44
N ARG A 87 21.57 -4.74 19.39
CA ARG A 87 20.36 -5.20 18.70
C ARG A 87 19.08 -4.64 19.33
N HIS A 88 18.98 -4.66 20.66
CA HIS A 88 17.84 -4.08 21.38
C HIS A 88 17.75 -2.57 21.15
N ALA A 89 18.88 -1.87 21.24
CA ALA A 89 18.97 -0.43 21.00
C ALA A 89 18.52 -0.06 19.57
N THR A 90 18.90 -0.87 18.57
CA THR A 90 18.45 -0.76 17.17
C THR A 90 16.96 -1.03 17.02
N THR A 91 16.42 -2.00 17.77
CA THR A 91 15.00 -2.35 17.74
C THR A 91 14.12 -1.21 18.27
N SER A 92 14.62 -0.42 19.23
CA SER A 92 13.92 0.77 19.74
C SER A 92 13.64 1.85 18.67
N VAL A 93 14.36 1.82 17.54
CA VAL A 93 14.16 2.78 16.44
C VAL A 93 12.87 2.50 15.68
N TYR A 94 12.38 1.25 15.67
CA TYR A 94 11.15 0.90 14.97
C TYR A 94 9.93 1.60 15.55
N SER A 95 9.83 1.78 16.87
CA SER A 95 8.73 2.53 17.48
C SER A 95 8.73 3.99 17.04
N HIS A 96 9.90 4.64 17.02
CA HIS A 96 10.03 6.01 16.53
C HIS A 96 9.70 6.14 15.04
N LEU A 97 10.13 5.18 14.20
CA LEU A 97 9.77 5.15 12.77
C LEU A 97 8.26 5.01 12.57
N ASN A 98 7.58 4.30 13.47
CA ASN A 98 6.13 4.14 13.41
C ASN A 98 5.41 5.48 13.64
N GLU A 99 5.92 6.31 14.54
CA GLU A 99 5.31 7.61 14.86
C GLU A 99 5.66 8.71 13.84
N HIS A 100 6.91 8.71 13.34
CA HIS A 100 7.48 9.84 12.59
C HIS A 100 7.71 9.58 11.10
N GLY A 101 7.18 8.48 10.56
CA GLY A 101 7.35 8.07 9.17
C GLY A 101 8.62 7.25 8.93
N VAL A 102 8.60 6.45 7.86
CA VAL A 102 9.64 5.44 7.57
C VAL A 102 10.62 5.95 6.52
N SER A 103 11.91 5.97 6.87
CA SER A 103 13.03 6.19 5.94
C SER A 103 13.55 4.86 5.40
N THR A 104 13.59 4.70 4.08
CA THR A 104 14.17 3.51 3.42
C THR A 104 15.64 3.33 3.72
N GLY A 105 16.41 4.42 3.73
CA GLY A 105 17.83 4.40 4.06
C GLY A 105 18.07 3.92 5.49
N LEU A 106 17.29 4.41 6.43
CA LEU A 106 17.39 3.97 7.83
C LEU A 106 16.98 2.51 7.99
N VAL A 107 15.87 2.08 7.38
CA VAL A 107 15.44 0.67 7.38
C VAL A 107 16.53 -0.24 6.86
N PHE A 108 17.17 0.13 5.76
CA PHE A 108 18.28 -0.62 5.19
C PHE A 108 19.47 -0.66 6.16
N MET A 109 19.81 0.45 6.82
CA MET A 109 20.85 0.52 7.83
C MET A 109 20.55 -0.38 9.04
N LEU A 110 19.33 -0.34 9.59
CA LEU A 110 18.88 -1.20 10.70
C LEU A 110 19.04 -2.68 10.34
N ARG A 111 18.64 -3.06 9.12
CA ARG A 111 18.80 -4.43 8.63
C ARG A 111 20.26 -4.82 8.48
N GLN A 112 21.10 -3.97 7.87
CA GLN A 112 22.53 -4.23 7.78
C GLN A 112 23.18 -4.42 9.16
N LEU A 113 22.77 -3.62 10.14
CA LEU A 113 23.25 -3.72 11.51
C LEU A 113 22.86 -5.08 12.12
N ARG A 114 21.59 -5.50 11.98
CA ARG A 114 21.12 -6.81 12.44
C ARG A 114 21.88 -7.97 11.79
N GLU A 115 22.08 -7.93 10.48
CA GLU A 115 22.84 -8.95 9.74
C GLU A 115 24.31 -8.99 10.17
N ARG A 116 24.92 -7.82 10.44
CA ARG A 116 26.29 -7.73 10.95
C ARG A 116 26.39 -8.32 12.37
N VAL A 117 25.45 -8.01 13.26
CA VAL A 117 25.41 -8.59 14.61
C VAL A 117 25.31 -10.12 14.56
N LEU A 118 24.41 -10.62 13.71
CA LEU A 118 24.22 -12.05 13.49
C LEU A 118 25.50 -12.72 12.93
N ARG A 119 26.12 -12.09 11.94
CA ARG A 119 27.40 -12.54 11.36
C ARG A 119 28.52 -12.57 12.39
N THR A 120 28.63 -11.56 13.26
CA THR A 120 29.64 -11.56 14.33
C THR A 120 29.45 -12.76 15.26
N ARG A 121 28.21 -13.12 15.62
CA ARG A 121 27.92 -14.31 16.42
C ARG A 121 28.35 -15.60 15.72
N GLU A 122 28.06 -15.75 14.43
CA GLU A 122 28.47 -16.94 13.65
C GLU A 122 29.99 -17.05 13.52
N LEU A 123 30.69 -15.92 13.37
CA LEU A 123 32.15 -15.88 13.36
C LEU A 123 32.73 -16.30 14.73
N MET A 124 32.14 -15.85 15.84
CA MET A 124 32.51 -16.31 17.18
C MET A 124 32.29 -17.82 17.34
N ASP A 125 31.20 -18.36 16.81
CA ASP A 125 30.91 -19.80 16.87
C ASP A 125 31.88 -20.63 16.01
N CYS A 126 32.54 -20.04 15.01
CA CYS A 126 33.63 -20.69 14.26
C CYS A 126 34.93 -20.82 15.10
N LEU A 127 35.09 -20.01 16.14
CA LEU A 127 36.25 -20.05 17.04
C LEU A 127 36.00 -20.85 18.32
N LEU A 128 34.78 -20.78 18.86
CA LEU A 128 34.46 -21.23 20.23
C LEU A 128 33.60 -22.50 20.31
N SER A 129 32.95 -22.92 19.22
CA SER A 129 32.08 -24.09 19.24
C SER A 129 32.86 -25.38 19.49
N ALA A 130 32.24 -26.34 20.18
CA ALA A 130 32.75 -27.71 20.30
C ALA A 130 32.89 -28.41 18.93
N GLN A 131 32.18 -27.93 17.90
CA GLN A 131 32.25 -28.43 16.52
C GLN A 131 32.52 -27.31 15.50
N PRO A 132 33.75 -26.75 15.44
CA PRO A 132 34.08 -25.60 14.59
C PRO A 132 33.83 -25.83 13.09
N ARG A 133 34.00 -27.07 12.61
CA ARG A 133 33.78 -27.43 11.20
C ARG A 133 32.31 -27.26 10.79
N SER A 134 31.38 -27.63 11.67
CA SER A 134 29.93 -27.48 11.45
C SER A 134 29.52 -26.01 11.44
N SER A 135 30.02 -25.22 12.40
CA SER A 135 29.82 -23.76 12.44
C SER A 135 30.35 -23.09 11.17
N THR A 136 31.54 -23.50 10.72
CA THR A 136 32.17 -22.98 9.50
C THR A 136 31.35 -23.32 8.25
N ALA A 137 30.90 -24.57 8.10
CA ALA A 137 30.04 -24.97 7.00
C ALA A 137 28.73 -24.17 6.96
N ARG A 138 28.11 -23.92 8.13
CA ARG A 138 26.91 -23.09 8.25
C ARG A 138 27.16 -21.65 7.83
N LEU A 139 28.27 -21.06 8.27
CA LEU A 139 28.67 -19.71 7.87
C LEU A 139 28.86 -19.62 6.34
N VAL A 140 29.59 -20.56 5.74
CA VAL A 140 29.81 -20.60 4.28
C VAL A 140 28.49 -20.77 3.52
N ALA A 141 27.62 -21.68 3.96
CA ALA A 141 26.30 -21.86 3.36
C ALA A 141 25.46 -20.57 3.42
N ARG A 142 25.48 -19.87 4.55
CA ARG A 142 24.79 -18.58 4.69
C ARG A 142 25.41 -17.49 3.82
N LEU A 143 26.74 -17.41 3.73
CA LEU A 143 27.42 -16.46 2.84
C LEU A 143 27.09 -16.72 1.37
N ALA A 144 27.01 -17.99 0.96
CA ALA A 144 26.59 -18.36 -0.39
C ALA A 144 25.13 -17.97 -0.67
N ALA A 145 24.22 -18.23 0.27
CA ALA A 145 22.82 -17.80 0.18
C ALA A 145 22.69 -16.26 0.08
N LEU A 146 23.37 -15.52 0.95
CA LEU A 146 23.42 -14.05 0.90
C LEU A 146 24.04 -13.52 -0.40
N GLY A 147 25.03 -14.22 -0.94
CA GLY A 147 25.64 -13.91 -2.24
C GLY A 147 24.64 -14.02 -3.39
N GLN A 148 23.80 -15.06 -3.38
CA GLN A 148 22.71 -15.23 -4.35
C GLN A 148 21.60 -14.17 -4.18
N GLU A 149 21.21 -13.89 -2.94
CA GLU A 149 20.22 -12.84 -2.66
C GLU A 149 20.69 -11.47 -3.14
N ARG A 150 21.97 -11.13 -2.96
CA ARG A 150 22.56 -9.86 -3.43
C ARG A 150 22.53 -9.69 -4.95
N ARG A 151 22.51 -10.78 -5.71
CA ARG A 151 22.39 -10.76 -7.18
C ARG A 151 20.95 -10.61 -7.66
N SER A 152 19.97 -10.64 -6.75
CA SER A 152 18.54 -10.60 -7.08
C SER A 152 17.94 -9.24 -6.76
N LEU A 153 17.58 -8.48 -7.81
CA LEU A 153 16.78 -7.26 -7.68
C LEU A 153 15.43 -7.54 -7.01
N ARG A 154 14.83 -8.72 -7.29
CA ARG A 154 13.59 -9.15 -6.65
C ARG A 154 13.76 -9.33 -5.14
N ALA A 155 14.86 -9.95 -4.70
CA ALA A 155 15.15 -10.13 -3.28
C ALA A 155 15.42 -8.78 -2.60
N LEU A 156 16.14 -7.87 -3.27
CA LEU A 156 16.40 -6.51 -2.77
C LEU A 156 15.09 -5.73 -2.57
N VAL A 157 14.22 -5.67 -3.59
CA VAL A 157 12.91 -5.01 -3.50
C VAL A 157 12.06 -5.66 -2.42
N ALA A 158 11.93 -6.99 -2.44
CA ALA A 158 11.15 -7.74 -1.45
C ALA A 158 11.55 -7.43 0.00
N SER A 159 12.85 -7.25 0.24
CA SER A 159 13.41 -7.13 1.59
C SER A 159 13.56 -5.68 2.07
N ASN A 160 13.59 -4.70 1.16
CA ASN A 160 13.60 -3.27 1.51
C ASN A 160 12.19 -2.65 1.50
N SER A 161 11.24 -3.24 0.77
CA SER A 161 9.87 -2.74 0.71
C SER A 161 9.00 -3.16 1.90
N SER A 162 9.41 -4.13 2.72
CA SER A 162 8.53 -4.70 3.76
C SER A 162 8.10 -3.71 4.83
N LEU A 163 8.99 -2.86 5.33
CA LEU A 163 8.66 -1.88 6.37
C LEU A 163 7.94 -0.64 5.85
N LEU A 164 8.26 -0.20 4.63
CA LEU A 164 7.45 0.81 3.95
C LEU A 164 6.05 0.27 3.66
N ALA A 165 5.96 -0.95 3.13
CA ALA A 165 4.68 -1.61 2.87
C ALA A 165 3.89 -1.81 4.17
N ALA A 166 4.54 -2.20 5.27
CA ALA A 166 3.91 -2.30 6.59
C ALA A 166 3.35 -0.97 7.04
N LYS A 167 4.12 0.11 6.93
CA LYS A 167 3.63 1.42 7.36
C LYS A 167 2.50 1.97 6.48
N ILE A 168 2.60 1.77 5.16
CA ILE A 168 1.53 2.09 4.22
C ILE A 168 0.27 1.29 4.58
N THR A 169 0.43 0.00 4.88
CA THR A 169 -0.66 -0.92 5.26
C THR A 169 -1.32 -0.49 6.57
N GLU A 170 -0.58 -0.29 7.66
CA GLU A 170 -1.12 0.07 8.98
C GLU A 170 -1.98 1.33 8.94
N ARG A 171 -1.52 2.35 8.20
CA ARG A 171 -2.23 3.64 8.16
C ARG A 171 -3.41 3.65 7.19
N SER A 172 -3.30 2.90 6.09
CA SER A 172 -4.44 2.59 5.24
C SER A 172 -5.51 1.83 6.03
N ALA A 173 -5.13 0.92 6.94
CA ALA A 173 -6.07 0.18 7.80
C ALA A 173 -6.87 1.11 8.73
N GLU A 174 -6.21 2.05 9.43
CA GLU A 174 -6.88 3.04 10.30
C GLU A 174 -7.93 3.87 9.55
N THR A 175 -7.63 4.24 8.30
CA THR A 175 -8.56 4.99 7.45
C THR A 175 -9.67 4.08 6.90
N GLY A 176 -9.32 2.84 6.55
CA GLY A 176 -10.21 1.80 6.03
C GLY A 176 -11.35 1.45 6.97
N GLU A 177 -11.09 1.37 8.28
CA GLU A 177 -12.11 1.08 9.30
C GLU A 177 -13.30 2.04 9.25
N ARG A 178 -13.07 3.31 8.89
CA ARG A 178 -14.14 4.32 8.79
C ARG A 178 -15.08 4.10 7.60
N TYR A 179 -14.68 3.28 6.62
CA TYR A 179 -15.52 2.93 5.48
C TYR A 179 -16.39 1.70 5.75
N ILE A 180 -16.17 0.97 6.85
CA ILE A 180 -16.92 -0.24 7.19
C ILE A 180 -18.14 0.14 8.03
N THR A 181 -19.32 0.04 7.42
CA THR A 181 -20.62 0.28 8.03
C THR A 181 -21.05 -0.89 8.91
N ARG A 182 -21.36 -0.60 10.17
CA ARG A 182 -21.81 -1.58 11.17
C ARG A 182 -23.29 -1.45 11.51
N SER A 183 -23.86 -0.25 11.39
CA SER A 183 -25.27 0.05 11.69
C SER A 183 -26.10 0.40 10.44
N PRO A 184 -27.44 0.27 10.50
CA PRO A 184 -28.32 0.75 9.44
C PRO A 184 -28.20 2.25 9.17
N ALA A 185 -27.90 3.05 10.20
CA ALA A 185 -27.69 4.49 10.06
C ALA A 185 -26.42 4.79 9.25
N GLU A 186 -25.32 4.11 9.55
CA GLU A 186 -24.08 4.21 8.78
C GLU A 186 -24.26 3.73 7.34
N TYR A 187 -25.06 2.68 7.11
CA TYR A 187 -25.38 2.21 5.76
C TYR A 187 -26.11 3.29 4.94
N ARG A 188 -27.09 3.98 5.54
CA ARG A 188 -27.81 5.08 4.89
C ARG A 188 -26.91 6.28 4.62
N ASP A 189 -26.05 6.66 5.57
CA ASP A 189 -25.06 7.74 5.37
C ASP A 189 -24.10 7.40 4.23
N MET A 190 -23.58 6.17 4.19
CA MET A 190 -22.74 5.68 3.10
C MET A 190 -23.45 5.78 1.74
N LEU A 191 -24.71 5.35 1.67
CA LEU A 191 -25.51 5.41 0.45
C LEU A 191 -25.72 6.86 -0.02
N MET A 192 -26.00 7.80 0.89
CA MET A 192 -26.16 9.23 0.59
C MET A 192 -24.85 9.88 0.11
N ARG A 193 -23.73 9.58 0.77
CA ARG A 193 -22.41 10.06 0.34
C ARG A 193 -22.00 9.47 -1.02
N ALA A 194 -22.34 8.21 -1.27
CA ALA A 194 -22.12 7.56 -2.55
C ALA A 194 -23.04 8.12 -3.64
N ALA A 195 -24.28 8.45 -3.32
CA ALA A 195 -25.20 9.15 -4.21
C ALA A 195 -24.62 10.48 -4.71
N GLY A 196 -24.05 11.29 -3.81
CA GLY A 196 -23.33 12.52 -4.18
C GLY A 196 -22.15 12.27 -5.14
N GLY A 197 -21.37 11.21 -4.90
CA GLY A 197 -20.29 10.78 -5.79
C GLY A 197 -20.79 10.37 -7.18
N GLY A 198 -21.95 9.70 -7.25
CA GLY A 198 -22.62 9.34 -8.51
C GLY A 198 -23.07 10.58 -9.30
N ALA A 199 -23.71 11.54 -8.63
CA ALA A 199 -24.14 12.80 -9.25
C ALA A 199 -22.95 13.61 -9.82
N ALA A 200 -21.85 13.74 -9.07
CA ALA A 200 -20.63 14.39 -9.58
C ALA A 200 -20.01 13.63 -10.76
N THR A 201 -20.10 12.30 -10.76
CA THR A 201 -19.61 11.47 -11.87
C THR A 201 -20.47 11.63 -13.13
N ALA A 202 -21.74 12.02 -13.02
CA ALA A 202 -22.57 12.35 -14.17
C ALA A 202 -22.02 13.57 -14.94
N VAL A 203 -21.65 14.63 -14.21
CA VAL A 203 -20.97 15.80 -14.79
C VAL A 203 -19.62 15.41 -15.40
N THR A 204 -18.88 14.53 -14.74
CA THR A 204 -17.61 13.99 -15.26
C THR A 204 -17.80 13.25 -16.59
N THR A 205 -18.92 12.54 -16.74
CA THR A 205 -19.29 11.83 -17.98
C THR A 205 -19.59 12.80 -19.11
N LEU A 206 -20.34 13.87 -18.83
CA LEU A 206 -20.57 14.95 -19.80
C LEU A 206 -19.25 15.57 -20.27
N LEU A 207 -18.39 15.97 -19.32
CA LEU A 207 -17.09 16.57 -19.62
C LEU A 207 -16.18 15.62 -20.42
N LYS A 208 -16.26 14.31 -20.17
CA LYS A 208 -15.53 13.30 -20.94
C LYS A 208 -15.92 13.34 -22.42
N PHE A 209 -17.22 13.34 -22.73
CA PHE A 209 -17.67 13.38 -24.13
C PHE A 209 -17.37 14.72 -24.78
N ALA A 210 -17.55 15.84 -24.07
CA ALA A 210 -17.20 17.17 -24.55
C ALA A 210 -15.70 17.31 -24.85
N LEU A 211 -14.83 16.70 -24.03
CA LEU A 211 -13.40 16.68 -24.29
C LEU A 211 -13.06 15.78 -25.49
N ALA A 212 -13.72 14.63 -25.62
CA ALA A 212 -13.53 13.73 -26.75
C ALA A 212 -13.93 14.38 -28.09
N SER A 213 -14.96 15.23 -28.11
CA SER A 213 -15.37 15.96 -29.32
C SER A 213 -14.39 17.03 -29.79
N LEU A 214 -13.41 17.42 -28.97
CA LEU A 214 -12.36 18.37 -29.39
C LEU A 214 -11.34 17.74 -30.36
N GLY A 215 -11.32 16.40 -30.51
CA GLY A 215 -10.47 15.73 -31.47
C GLY A 215 -8.96 15.91 -31.22
N LEU A 216 -8.56 16.12 -29.96
CA LEU A 216 -7.16 16.32 -29.60
C LEU A 216 -6.31 15.08 -29.92
N ALA A 217 -5.03 15.29 -30.24
CA ALA A 217 -4.07 14.21 -30.41
C ALA A 217 -4.02 13.31 -29.15
N ALA A 218 -3.79 12.01 -29.33
CA ALA A 218 -3.98 10.99 -28.28
C ALA A 218 -3.32 11.33 -26.92
N PHE A 219 -2.08 11.82 -26.93
CA PHE A 219 -1.38 12.24 -25.71
C PHE A 219 -2.08 13.41 -25.00
N TRP A 220 -2.43 14.47 -25.74
CA TRP A 220 -3.08 15.66 -25.19
C TRP A 220 -4.52 15.38 -24.76
N GLY A 221 -5.25 14.57 -25.51
CA GLY A 221 -6.56 14.06 -25.11
C GLY A 221 -6.47 13.29 -23.79
N GLY A 222 -5.48 12.41 -23.66
CA GLY A 222 -5.21 11.68 -22.42
C GLY A 222 -4.82 12.57 -21.24
N PHE A 223 -3.98 13.59 -21.49
CA PHE A 223 -3.56 14.54 -20.46
C PHE A 223 -4.73 15.34 -19.90
N TRP A 224 -5.55 15.94 -20.77
CA TRP A 224 -6.72 16.72 -20.36
C TRP A 224 -7.81 15.85 -19.74
N ALA A 225 -8.01 14.62 -20.24
CA ALA A 225 -8.91 13.67 -19.60
C ALA A 225 -8.42 13.32 -18.20
N GLY A 226 -7.10 13.12 -18.04
CA GLY A 226 -6.48 12.82 -16.77
C GLY A 226 -6.62 13.95 -15.76
N LEU A 227 -6.40 15.20 -16.19
CA LEU A 227 -6.61 16.38 -15.36
C LEU A 227 -8.08 16.56 -14.96
N MET A 228 -9.01 16.35 -15.89
CA MET A 228 -10.46 16.42 -15.63
C MET A 228 -10.90 15.35 -14.64
N TYR A 229 -10.46 14.10 -14.80
CA TYR A 229 -10.73 13.03 -13.83
C TYR A 229 -10.13 13.34 -12.45
N ALA A 230 -8.88 13.83 -12.40
CA ALA A 230 -8.23 14.23 -11.15
C ALA A 230 -9.03 15.33 -10.44
N ALA A 231 -9.44 16.37 -11.16
CA ALA A 231 -10.25 17.47 -10.62
C ALA A 231 -11.60 16.97 -10.10
N SER A 232 -12.29 16.11 -10.85
CA SER A 232 -13.55 15.48 -10.42
C SER A 232 -13.39 14.65 -9.16
N PHE A 233 -12.38 13.78 -9.10
CA PHE A 233 -12.16 12.92 -7.94
C PHE A 233 -11.74 13.70 -6.70
N VAL A 234 -10.96 14.78 -6.86
CA VAL A 234 -10.63 15.72 -5.79
C VAL A 234 -11.88 16.46 -5.32
N PHE A 235 -12.72 16.93 -6.24
CA PHE A 235 -13.99 17.58 -5.89
C PHE A 235 -14.91 16.67 -5.06
N ILE A 236 -15.08 15.42 -5.49
CA ILE A 236 -15.84 14.41 -4.73
C ILE A 236 -15.28 14.24 -3.31
N GLN A 237 -13.95 14.17 -3.16
CA GLN A 237 -13.32 14.10 -1.84
C GLN A 237 -13.59 15.33 -0.99
N LEU A 238 -13.47 16.54 -1.56
CA LEU A 238 -13.68 17.81 -0.86
C LEU A 238 -15.13 17.98 -0.40
N MET A 239 -16.10 17.42 -1.14
CA MET A 239 -17.51 17.38 -0.75
C MET A 239 -17.83 16.25 0.24
N HIS A 240 -16.82 15.52 0.72
CA HIS A 240 -16.97 14.36 1.60
C HIS A 240 -17.88 13.25 1.03
N TRP A 241 -18.01 13.21 -0.29
CA TRP A 241 -18.72 12.15 -1.00
C TRP A 241 -17.81 10.94 -1.22
N THR A 242 -18.45 9.80 -1.48
CA THR A 242 -17.74 8.52 -1.56
C THR A 242 -17.77 7.97 -2.98
N LEU A 243 -16.60 7.55 -3.46
CA LEU A 243 -16.45 6.69 -4.64
C LEU A 243 -16.11 5.29 -4.16
N ALA A 244 -16.94 4.32 -4.53
CA ALA A 244 -16.81 2.93 -4.06
C ALA A 244 -15.42 2.35 -4.35
N THR A 245 -14.88 2.63 -5.53
CA THR A 245 -13.64 2.06 -6.05
C THR A 245 -12.37 2.44 -5.28
N LYS A 246 -12.42 3.44 -4.39
CA LYS A 246 -11.29 3.80 -3.50
C LYS A 246 -11.22 2.96 -2.23
N GLN A 247 -12.37 2.44 -1.78
CA GLN A 247 -12.47 1.76 -0.49
C GLN A 247 -11.69 0.43 -0.41
N PRO A 248 -11.65 -0.42 -1.45
CA PRO A 248 -10.98 -1.72 -1.38
C PRO A 248 -9.51 -1.63 -0.98
N ALA A 249 -8.79 -0.64 -1.50
CA ALA A 249 -7.37 -0.47 -1.21
C ALA A 249 -7.09 -0.01 0.23
N MET A 250 -8.05 0.66 0.87
CA MET A 250 -7.93 1.14 2.26
C MET A 250 -8.41 0.08 3.26
N THR A 251 -9.45 -0.67 2.91
CA THR A 251 -10.08 -1.66 3.77
C THR A 251 -9.36 -3.03 3.79
N ALA A 252 -8.71 -3.42 2.69
CA ALA A 252 -7.93 -4.65 2.63
C ALA A 252 -6.82 -4.75 3.71
N PRO A 253 -6.01 -3.72 3.94
CA PRO A 253 -5.09 -3.66 5.08
C PRO A 253 -5.72 -3.94 6.44
N ALA A 254 -6.89 -3.34 6.72
CA ALA A 254 -7.60 -3.54 7.98
C ALA A 254 -8.03 -5.00 8.17
N MET A 255 -8.53 -5.63 7.10
CA MET A 255 -8.88 -7.05 7.12
C MET A 255 -7.65 -7.94 7.34
N ALA A 256 -6.51 -7.61 6.71
CA ALA A 256 -5.29 -8.38 6.87
C ALA A 256 -4.73 -8.31 8.31
N ALA A 257 -4.86 -7.16 8.98
CA ALA A 257 -4.45 -7.00 10.37
C ALA A 257 -5.28 -7.90 11.31
N LYS A 258 -6.62 -7.90 11.16
CA LYS A 258 -7.53 -8.78 11.94
C LYS A 258 -7.25 -10.27 11.74
N LEU A 259 -6.71 -10.64 10.59
CA LEU A 259 -6.34 -12.02 10.28
C LEU A 259 -5.11 -12.52 11.05
N GLY A 260 -4.21 -11.62 11.45
CA GLY A 260 -2.99 -11.95 12.20
C GLY A 260 -3.28 -12.50 13.60
N ASP A 261 -4.41 -12.13 14.19
CA ASP A 261 -4.78 -12.46 15.56
C ASP A 261 -5.63 -13.74 15.71
N LEU A 262 -5.82 -14.51 14.62
CA LEU A 262 -6.71 -15.68 14.57
C LEU A 262 -6.09 -16.95 15.18
N GLY A 263 -6.25 -17.14 16.49
CA GLY A 263 -5.87 -18.38 17.20
C GLY A 263 -7.03 -19.25 17.70
N ALA A 264 -8.29 -18.79 17.64
CA ALA A 264 -9.46 -19.48 18.22
C ALA A 264 -10.67 -19.49 17.27
N GLN A 265 -11.66 -20.37 17.53
CA GLN A 265 -12.88 -20.51 16.69
C GLN A 265 -13.75 -19.25 16.68
N GLU A 266 -13.98 -18.63 17.83
CA GLU A 266 -14.75 -17.39 17.98
C GLU A 266 -14.19 -16.25 17.12
N ARG A 267 -12.85 -16.16 17.02
CA ARG A 267 -12.17 -15.15 16.19
C ARG A 267 -12.41 -15.33 14.68
N VAL A 268 -12.74 -16.55 14.22
CA VAL A 268 -13.08 -16.78 12.81
C VAL A 268 -14.47 -16.25 12.49
N GLU A 269 -15.43 -16.39 13.41
CA GLU A 269 -16.79 -15.86 13.25
C GLU A 269 -16.79 -14.33 13.27
N GLU A 270 -16.04 -13.72 14.19
CA GLU A 270 -15.81 -12.27 14.23
C GLU A 270 -15.20 -11.76 12.91
N PHE A 271 -14.21 -12.49 12.37
CA PHE A 271 -13.62 -12.15 11.07
C PHE A 271 -14.64 -12.26 9.92
N VAL A 272 -15.49 -13.28 9.93
CA VAL A 272 -16.57 -13.45 8.93
C VAL A 272 -17.59 -12.31 9.03
N ASP A 273 -17.93 -11.87 10.23
CA ASP A 273 -18.79 -10.70 10.44
C ASP A 273 -18.14 -9.43 9.88
N GLU A 274 -16.86 -9.21 10.15
CA GLU A 274 -16.11 -8.09 9.57
C GLU A 274 -16.05 -8.12 8.04
N VAL A 275 -15.86 -9.30 7.43
CA VAL A 275 -15.96 -9.46 5.97
C VAL A 275 -17.38 -9.16 5.46
N THR A 276 -18.41 -9.55 6.21
CA THR A 276 -19.81 -9.26 5.87
C THR A 276 -20.07 -7.74 5.87
N HIS A 277 -19.62 -7.05 6.91
CA HIS A 277 -19.74 -5.60 7.05
C HIS A 277 -18.97 -4.85 5.95
N LEU A 278 -17.78 -5.34 5.60
CA LEU A 278 -16.99 -4.83 4.49
C LEU A 278 -17.77 -4.94 3.17
N VAL A 279 -18.22 -6.13 2.80
CA VAL A 279 -18.93 -6.38 1.53
C VAL A 279 -20.21 -5.53 1.46
N ARG A 280 -20.97 -5.47 2.56
CA ARG A 280 -22.17 -4.63 2.66
C ARG A 280 -21.87 -3.16 2.39
N SER A 281 -20.76 -2.65 2.92
CA SER A 281 -20.34 -1.27 2.71
C SER A 281 -19.92 -1.00 1.26
N GLN A 282 -19.23 -1.94 0.63
CA GLN A 282 -18.89 -1.85 -0.81
C GLN A 282 -20.16 -1.87 -1.68
N VAL A 283 -21.12 -2.74 -1.37
CA VAL A 283 -22.40 -2.80 -2.07
C VAL A 283 -23.15 -1.48 -1.95
N ALA A 284 -23.26 -0.93 -0.73
CA ALA A 284 -23.90 0.38 -0.50
C ALA A 284 -23.26 1.48 -1.34
N ALA A 285 -21.92 1.53 -1.35
CA ALA A 285 -21.18 2.54 -2.09
C ALA A 285 -21.36 2.40 -3.62
N VAL A 286 -21.28 1.18 -4.16
CA VAL A 286 -21.49 0.94 -5.60
C VAL A 286 -22.94 1.26 -5.98
N ALA A 287 -23.91 0.80 -5.19
CA ALA A 287 -25.33 1.04 -5.43
C ALA A 287 -25.66 2.54 -5.41
N GLY A 288 -25.13 3.31 -4.46
CA GLY A 288 -25.32 4.76 -4.42
C GLY A 288 -24.68 5.47 -5.61
N ASN A 289 -23.45 5.10 -5.98
CA ASN A 289 -22.78 5.67 -7.16
C ASN A 289 -23.55 5.38 -8.47
N VAL A 290 -23.84 4.11 -8.74
CA VAL A 290 -24.54 3.64 -9.96
C VAL A 290 -25.98 4.13 -9.99
N GLY A 291 -26.69 4.05 -8.87
CA GLY A 291 -28.07 4.46 -8.74
C GLY A 291 -28.30 5.94 -9.01
N MET A 292 -27.34 6.81 -8.67
CA MET A 292 -27.45 8.25 -8.95
C MET A 292 -26.85 8.70 -10.27
N VAL A 293 -25.77 8.06 -10.75
CA VAL A 293 -25.15 8.49 -12.01
C VAL A 293 -26.11 8.32 -13.20
N VAL A 294 -26.90 7.24 -13.23
CA VAL A 294 -27.87 6.97 -14.30
C VAL A 294 -28.90 8.09 -14.44
N PRO A 295 -29.74 8.40 -13.43
CA PRO A 295 -30.75 9.45 -13.57
C PRO A 295 -30.12 10.82 -13.82
N CYS A 296 -28.99 11.15 -13.19
CA CYS A 296 -28.32 12.42 -13.44
C CYS A 296 -27.83 12.56 -14.89
N VAL A 297 -27.23 11.53 -15.48
CA VAL A 297 -26.80 11.58 -16.89
C VAL A 297 -28.00 11.65 -17.84
N VAL A 298 -29.06 10.91 -17.57
CA VAL A 298 -30.29 10.97 -18.38
C VAL A 298 -30.89 12.38 -18.32
N LEU A 299 -31.01 12.97 -17.12
CA LEU A 299 -31.49 14.34 -16.94
C LEU A 299 -30.62 15.37 -17.68
N ILE A 300 -29.29 15.25 -17.57
CA ILE A 300 -28.36 16.11 -18.32
C ILE A 300 -28.57 15.95 -19.83
N SER A 301 -28.70 14.71 -20.32
CA SER A 301 -28.88 14.42 -21.74
C SER A 301 -30.19 15.01 -22.27
N LEU A 302 -31.28 14.87 -21.52
CA LEU A 302 -32.58 15.45 -21.85
C LEU A 302 -32.56 16.98 -21.80
N ALA A 303 -31.88 17.58 -20.82
CA ALA A 303 -31.74 19.03 -20.72
C ALA A 303 -30.96 19.61 -21.93
N ILE A 304 -29.89 18.95 -22.35
CA ILE A 304 -29.12 19.34 -23.54
C ILE A 304 -29.97 19.19 -24.80
N GLN A 305 -30.69 18.08 -24.95
CA GLN A 305 -31.60 17.84 -26.06
C GLN A 305 -32.70 18.90 -26.14
N ALA A 306 -33.29 19.28 -25.00
CA ALA A 306 -34.33 20.30 -24.93
C ALA A 306 -33.80 21.71 -25.24
N ALA A 307 -32.58 22.03 -24.81
CA ALA A 307 -31.99 23.36 -25.00
C ALA A 307 -31.37 23.57 -26.39
N SER A 308 -30.74 22.54 -26.97
CA SER A 308 -29.99 22.64 -28.23
C SER A 308 -30.66 21.98 -29.42
N GLY A 309 -31.67 21.14 -29.20
CA GLY A 309 -32.27 20.29 -30.24
C GLY A 309 -31.40 19.11 -30.66
N GLN A 310 -30.19 18.95 -30.10
CA GLN A 310 -29.28 17.84 -30.42
C GLN A 310 -29.00 16.94 -29.20
N PRO A 311 -28.77 15.63 -29.42
CA PRO A 311 -28.47 14.72 -28.32
C PRO A 311 -27.09 15.02 -27.74
N MET A 312 -26.90 14.71 -26.45
CA MET A 312 -25.61 14.91 -25.77
C MET A 312 -24.44 14.19 -26.47
N ILE A 313 -24.72 13.02 -27.05
CA ILE A 313 -23.77 12.24 -27.86
C ILE A 313 -24.45 11.76 -29.14
N THR A 314 -23.66 11.57 -30.20
CA THR A 314 -24.19 11.07 -31.49
C THR A 314 -24.53 9.58 -31.41
N ARG A 315 -25.29 9.07 -32.39
CA ARG A 315 -25.58 7.63 -32.47
C ARG A 315 -24.32 6.80 -32.70
N GLU A 316 -23.36 7.27 -33.49
CA GLU A 316 -22.09 6.54 -33.66
C GLU A 316 -21.32 6.44 -32.34
N GLN A 317 -21.32 7.51 -31.53
CA GLN A 317 -20.70 7.49 -30.20
C GLN A 317 -21.43 6.53 -29.25
N ALA A 318 -22.76 6.50 -29.30
CA ALA A 318 -23.56 5.54 -28.52
C ALA A 318 -23.27 4.08 -28.92
N ASP A 319 -23.14 3.80 -30.22
CA ASP A 319 -22.80 2.47 -30.74
C ASP A 319 -21.39 2.04 -30.33
N TYR A 320 -20.44 2.97 -30.36
CA TYR A 320 -19.10 2.72 -29.82
C TYR A 320 -19.16 2.36 -28.33
N VAL A 321 -19.93 3.10 -27.53
CA VAL A 321 -20.11 2.79 -26.11
C VAL A 321 -20.68 1.39 -25.93
N PHE A 322 -21.76 1.05 -26.64
CA PHE A 322 -22.37 -0.28 -26.57
C PHE A 322 -21.40 -1.39 -26.96
N HIS A 323 -20.70 -1.27 -28.08
CA HIS A 323 -19.70 -2.25 -28.52
C HIS A 323 -18.57 -2.42 -27.49
N SER A 324 -18.14 -1.33 -26.88
CA SER A 324 -17.02 -1.30 -25.94
C SER A 324 -17.37 -1.84 -24.54
N LEU A 325 -18.64 -1.77 -24.15
CA LEU A 325 -19.17 -2.25 -22.86
C LEU A 325 -19.92 -3.58 -22.98
N HIS A 326 -20.04 -4.13 -24.17
CA HIS A 326 -20.76 -5.37 -24.41
C HIS A 326 -20.13 -6.53 -23.63
N LEU A 327 -20.90 -7.27 -22.85
CA LEU A 327 -20.37 -8.34 -21.98
C LEU A 327 -19.61 -9.43 -22.75
N LEU A 328 -20.08 -9.79 -23.94
CA LEU A 328 -19.43 -10.81 -24.78
C LEU A 328 -18.14 -10.31 -25.45
N ASN A 329 -17.83 -9.02 -25.35
CA ASN A 329 -16.56 -8.52 -25.84
C ASN A 329 -15.45 -9.02 -24.89
N PRO A 330 -14.47 -9.81 -25.38
CA PRO A 330 -13.45 -10.43 -24.53
C PRO A 330 -12.58 -9.40 -23.78
N THR A 331 -12.52 -8.17 -24.27
CA THR A 331 -11.72 -7.09 -23.68
C THR A 331 -12.41 -6.38 -22.51
N THR A 332 -13.74 -6.40 -22.41
CA THR A 332 -14.48 -5.62 -21.41
C THR A 332 -14.11 -6.01 -19.98
N LEU A 333 -14.07 -7.31 -19.68
CA LEU A 333 -13.67 -7.80 -18.34
C LEU A 333 -12.17 -7.63 -18.09
N LEU A 334 -11.33 -7.81 -19.12
CA LEU A 334 -9.88 -7.57 -19.01
C LEU A 334 -9.57 -6.12 -18.63
N PHE A 335 -10.21 -5.16 -19.31
CA PHE A 335 -10.04 -3.74 -19.06
C PHE A 335 -10.62 -3.31 -17.69
N ALA A 336 -11.67 -3.99 -17.21
CA ALA A 336 -12.18 -3.79 -15.86
C ALA A 336 -11.20 -4.29 -14.79
N ALA A 337 -10.59 -5.46 -15.00
CA ALA A 337 -9.55 -5.99 -14.11
C ALA A 337 -8.31 -5.08 -14.11
N PHE A 338 -7.89 -4.61 -15.30
CA PHE A 338 -6.80 -3.63 -15.43
C PHE A 338 -7.08 -2.34 -14.66
N THR A 339 -8.32 -1.85 -14.70
CA THR A 339 -8.72 -0.69 -13.89
C THR A 339 -8.58 -0.96 -12.39
N GLY A 340 -8.85 -2.18 -11.92
CA GLY A 340 -8.55 -2.62 -10.56
C GLY A 340 -7.06 -2.54 -10.19
N VAL A 341 -6.16 -2.84 -11.14
CA VAL A 341 -4.71 -2.67 -10.97
C VAL A 341 -4.35 -1.18 -10.84
N LEU A 342 -4.95 -0.32 -11.67
CA LEU A 342 -4.74 1.14 -11.58
C LEU A 342 -5.22 1.71 -10.24
N LEU A 343 -6.37 1.25 -9.73
CA LEU A 343 -6.88 1.62 -8.41
C LEU A 343 -5.87 1.27 -7.31
N PHE A 344 -5.34 0.04 -7.31
CA PHE A 344 -4.30 -0.37 -6.37
C PHE A 344 -2.98 0.41 -6.53
N ALA A 345 -2.55 0.68 -7.78
CA ALA A 345 -1.35 1.47 -8.03
C ALA A 345 -1.49 2.90 -7.47
N SER A 346 -2.65 3.52 -7.64
CA SER A 346 -2.93 4.86 -7.11
C SER A 346 -2.90 4.90 -5.57
N SER A 347 -3.36 3.84 -4.89
CA SER A 347 -3.30 3.78 -3.42
C SER A 347 -1.87 3.59 -2.90
N LEU A 348 -1.00 2.93 -3.66
CA LEU A 348 0.42 2.82 -3.32
C LEU A 348 1.11 4.20 -3.42
N ILE A 349 0.79 4.98 -4.46
CA ILE A 349 1.26 6.37 -4.59
C ILE A 349 0.76 7.20 -3.42
N ALA A 350 -0.51 7.06 -3.04
CA ALA A 350 -1.09 7.75 -1.89
C ALA A 350 -0.34 7.46 -0.59
N GLY A 351 -0.13 6.19 -0.26
CA GLY A 351 0.61 5.78 0.93
C GLY A 351 2.07 6.26 0.91
N TRP A 352 2.72 6.23 -0.26
CA TRP A 352 4.09 6.74 -0.42
C TRP A 352 4.16 8.25 -0.22
N THR A 353 3.28 9.03 -0.86
CA THR A 353 3.22 10.49 -0.73
C THR A 353 2.91 10.90 0.70
N GLU A 354 1.99 10.20 1.36
CA GLU A 354 1.68 10.43 2.76
C GLU A 354 2.88 10.14 3.67
N ASN A 355 3.58 9.01 3.47
CA ASN A 355 4.81 8.72 4.22
C ASN A 355 5.87 9.80 3.98
N TRP A 356 6.04 10.25 2.73
CA TRP A 356 6.99 11.33 2.40
C TRP A 356 6.62 12.66 3.07
N PHE A 357 5.32 12.98 3.15
CA PHE A 357 4.83 14.18 3.83
C PHE A 357 5.15 14.16 5.33
N VAL A 358 4.97 13.01 6.00
CA VAL A 358 5.30 12.83 7.42
C VAL A 358 6.80 12.82 7.65
N LEU A 359 7.54 12.08 6.83
CA LEU A 359 8.98 11.91 6.97
C LEU A 359 9.72 13.26 6.93
N ASN A 360 9.27 14.15 6.04
CA ASN A 360 9.84 15.49 5.88
C ASN A 360 9.20 16.55 6.80
N ARG A 361 8.31 16.14 7.72
CA ARG A 361 7.57 17.03 8.65
C ARG A 361 6.94 18.22 7.93
N LEU A 362 6.32 17.97 6.77
CA LEU A 362 5.77 19.04 5.96
C LEU A 362 4.59 19.75 6.63
N ASP A 363 3.90 19.09 7.55
CA ASP A 363 2.95 19.72 8.45
C ASP A 363 3.61 20.86 9.25
N SER A 364 4.77 20.59 9.85
CA SER A 364 5.53 21.57 10.62
C SER A 364 6.13 22.65 9.71
N ALA A 365 6.65 22.25 8.54
CA ALA A 365 7.17 23.18 7.56
C ALA A 365 6.08 24.16 7.08
N LEU A 366 4.87 23.68 6.76
CA LEU A 366 3.75 24.53 6.35
C LEU A 366 3.29 25.47 7.49
N ARG A 367 3.28 24.97 8.73
CA ARG A 367 2.83 25.76 9.90
C ARG A 367 3.78 26.89 10.26
N TYR A 368 5.10 26.67 10.18
CA TYR A 368 6.11 27.60 10.69
C TYR A 368 6.92 28.32 9.61
N ASN A 369 6.62 28.11 8.32
CA ASN A 369 7.34 28.78 7.24
C ASN A 369 7.05 30.31 7.26
N PRO A 370 8.09 31.16 7.38
CA PRO A 370 7.93 32.62 7.45
C PRO A 370 7.15 33.24 6.29
N ARG A 371 7.24 32.68 5.08
CA ARG A 371 6.50 33.18 3.91
C ARG A 371 5.01 32.83 4.01
N ILE A 372 4.69 31.63 4.49
CA ILE A 372 3.31 31.17 4.64
C ILE A 372 2.64 31.91 5.79
N THR A 373 3.31 32.02 6.94
CA THR A 373 2.80 32.74 8.10
C THR A 373 2.71 34.25 7.84
N GLY A 374 3.65 34.83 7.08
CA GLY A 374 3.60 36.22 6.65
C GLY A 374 2.40 36.52 5.73
N TRP A 375 2.01 35.59 4.85
CA TRP A 375 0.90 35.79 3.91
C TRP A 375 -0.47 35.42 4.49
N LEU A 376 -0.58 34.30 5.22
CA LEU A 376 -1.86 33.77 5.72
C LEU A 376 -2.16 34.14 7.18
N GLY A 377 -1.11 34.41 7.98
CA GLY A 377 -1.16 34.44 9.44
C GLY A 377 -0.98 33.06 10.08
N ASN A 378 -0.60 33.05 11.36
CA ASN A 378 -0.26 31.82 12.11
C ASN A 378 -1.42 30.82 12.18
N ASP A 379 -2.64 31.28 12.46
CA ASP A 379 -3.80 30.40 12.64
C ASP A 379 -4.25 29.75 11.32
N ARG A 380 -4.17 30.50 10.21
CA ARG A 380 -4.48 29.96 8.88
C ARG A 380 -3.39 28.99 8.41
N ALA A 381 -2.12 29.28 8.67
CA ALA A 381 -1.03 28.35 8.40
C ALA A 381 -1.19 27.02 9.17
N ALA A 382 -1.58 27.09 10.44
CA ALA A 382 -1.87 25.91 11.26
C ALA A 382 -3.07 25.10 10.71
N ARG A 383 -4.16 25.78 10.32
CA ARG A 383 -5.31 25.11 9.67
C ARG A 383 -4.94 24.46 8.35
N TRP A 384 -4.12 25.14 7.52
CA TRP A 384 -3.67 24.58 6.25
C TRP A 384 -2.77 23.36 6.44
N ALA A 385 -1.85 23.39 7.40
CA ALA A 385 -1.02 22.25 7.76
C ALA A 385 -1.86 21.04 8.20
N SER A 386 -2.87 21.26 9.06
CA SER A 386 -3.80 20.20 9.49
C SER A 386 -4.66 19.66 8.33
N PHE A 387 -5.13 20.55 7.46
CA PHE A 387 -5.89 20.17 6.27
C PHE A 387 -5.06 19.32 5.30
N MET A 388 -3.82 19.72 5.01
CA MET A 388 -2.89 18.94 4.18
C MET A 388 -2.56 17.60 4.83
N ARG A 389 -2.25 17.58 6.14
CA ARG A 389 -1.97 16.34 6.89
C ARG A 389 -3.08 15.31 6.75
N THR A 390 -4.33 15.77 6.72
CA THR A 390 -5.54 14.93 6.63
C THR A 390 -5.87 14.53 5.18
N ASN A 391 -5.61 15.39 4.20
CA ASN A 391 -6.09 15.20 2.82
C ASN A 391 -5.02 14.78 1.80
N ILE A 392 -3.73 14.90 2.12
CA ILE A 392 -2.63 14.68 1.16
C ILE A 392 -2.66 13.29 0.54
N SER A 393 -2.98 12.27 1.33
CA SER A 393 -3.12 10.88 0.87
C SER A 393 -4.26 10.75 -0.16
N GLY A 394 -5.42 11.31 0.15
CA GLY A 394 -6.56 11.35 -0.76
C GLY A 394 -6.29 12.13 -2.04
N PHE A 395 -5.62 13.29 -1.96
CA PHE A 395 -5.22 14.05 -3.14
C PHE A 395 -4.25 13.25 -4.02
N ALA A 396 -3.21 12.66 -3.43
CA ALA A 396 -2.25 11.83 -4.15
C ALA A 396 -2.93 10.64 -4.84
N SER A 397 -3.86 9.94 -4.16
CA SER A 397 -4.65 8.86 -4.75
C SER A 397 -5.50 9.34 -5.94
N ASN A 398 -6.22 10.46 -5.76
CA ASN A 398 -7.19 10.92 -6.76
C ASN A 398 -6.52 11.52 -7.98
N ILE A 399 -5.47 12.30 -7.76
CA ILE A 399 -4.70 12.93 -8.84
C ILE A 399 -3.98 11.85 -9.64
N SER A 400 -3.29 10.91 -8.96
CA SER A 400 -2.61 9.81 -9.66
C SER A 400 -3.59 8.91 -10.40
N LEU A 401 -4.72 8.54 -9.80
CA LEU A 401 -5.75 7.75 -10.48
C LEU A 401 -6.33 8.48 -11.69
N GLY A 402 -6.64 9.78 -11.56
CA GLY A 402 -7.14 10.59 -12.66
C GLY A 402 -6.19 10.57 -13.85
N PHE A 403 -4.91 10.90 -13.63
CA PHE A 403 -3.89 10.82 -14.67
C PHE A 403 -3.67 9.40 -15.19
N MET A 404 -3.74 8.36 -14.36
CA MET A 404 -3.65 6.98 -14.83
C MET A 404 -4.79 6.61 -15.78
N LEU A 405 -6.03 6.98 -15.46
CA LEU A 405 -7.19 6.73 -16.33
C LEU A 405 -7.13 7.51 -17.65
N GLY A 406 -6.48 8.68 -17.67
CA GLY A 406 -6.33 9.52 -18.86
C GLY A 406 -5.12 9.18 -19.73
N LEU A 407 -3.93 9.05 -19.14
CA LEU A 407 -2.65 8.94 -19.86
C LEU A 407 -2.21 7.50 -20.13
N VAL A 408 -2.53 6.55 -19.24
CA VAL A 408 -2.05 5.17 -19.41
C VAL A 408 -2.61 4.51 -20.68
N PRO A 409 -3.91 4.65 -21.03
CA PRO A 409 -4.41 4.04 -22.26
C PRO A 409 -3.72 4.57 -23.54
N PRO A 410 -3.56 5.90 -23.75
CA PRO A 410 -2.78 6.42 -24.89
C PRO A 410 -1.32 5.96 -24.90
N VAL A 411 -0.65 5.89 -23.75
CA VAL A 411 0.72 5.39 -23.65
C VAL A 411 0.80 3.91 -24.03
N LEU A 412 -0.12 3.08 -23.56
CA LEU A 412 -0.15 1.66 -23.90
C LEU A 412 -0.55 1.40 -25.35
N ALA A 413 -1.42 2.24 -25.91
CA ALA A 413 -1.75 2.22 -27.32
C ALA A 413 -0.53 2.54 -28.19
N PHE A 414 0.32 3.50 -27.77
CA PHE A 414 1.60 3.79 -28.44
C PHE A 414 2.53 2.57 -28.48
N PHE A 415 2.54 1.74 -27.43
CA PHE A 415 3.28 0.47 -27.39
C PHE A 415 2.53 -0.73 -28.00
N SER A 416 1.41 -0.51 -28.70
CA SER A 416 0.57 -1.56 -29.31
C SER A 416 -0.02 -2.60 -28.34
N ILE A 417 -0.15 -2.25 -27.05
CA ILE A 417 -0.76 -3.12 -26.02
C ILE A 417 -2.29 -2.94 -25.97
N GLY A 418 -2.81 -1.76 -26.36
CA GLY A 418 -4.24 -1.52 -26.57
C GLY A 418 -5.14 -1.66 -25.33
N LEU A 419 -4.60 -1.49 -24.12
CA LEU A 419 -5.36 -1.59 -22.87
C LEU A 419 -6.13 -0.29 -22.57
N GLU A 420 -7.44 -0.40 -22.39
CA GLU A 420 -8.29 0.70 -21.91
C GLU A 420 -8.71 0.53 -20.45
N ALA A 421 -9.25 1.59 -19.85
CA ALA A 421 -9.80 1.57 -18.50
C ALA A 421 -11.34 1.55 -18.52
N ARG A 422 -11.94 0.61 -17.78
CA ARG A 422 -13.38 0.46 -17.54
C ARG A 422 -13.66 0.59 -16.05
N HIS A 423 -14.07 1.79 -15.65
CA HIS A 423 -14.41 2.11 -14.27
C HIS A 423 -15.93 2.08 -14.10
N VAL A 424 -16.44 1.28 -13.17
CA VAL A 424 -17.88 0.99 -12.99
C VAL A 424 -18.79 2.23 -13.08
N THR A 425 -18.53 3.28 -12.31
CA THR A 425 -19.38 4.48 -12.30
C THR A 425 -19.32 5.30 -13.60
N LEU A 426 -18.13 5.42 -14.21
CA LEU A 426 -17.97 6.13 -15.48
C LEU A 426 -18.57 5.32 -16.64
N SER A 427 -18.36 3.99 -16.66
CA SER A 427 -18.98 3.10 -17.64
C SER A 427 -20.50 3.10 -17.52
N THR A 428 -21.04 3.16 -16.31
CA THR A 428 -22.49 3.32 -16.08
C THR A 428 -22.99 4.64 -16.65
N GLY A 429 -22.30 5.76 -16.38
CA GLY A 429 -22.66 7.06 -16.94
C GLY A 429 -22.62 7.06 -18.47
N GLN A 430 -21.58 6.48 -19.07
CA GLN A 430 -21.49 6.34 -20.53
C GLN A 430 -22.63 5.51 -21.10
N LEU A 431 -22.99 4.40 -20.44
CA LEU A 431 -24.11 3.56 -20.85
C LEU A 431 -25.44 4.31 -20.78
N ALA A 432 -25.65 5.11 -19.73
CA ALA A 432 -26.84 5.96 -19.58
C ALA A 432 -26.90 7.03 -20.69
N ALA A 433 -25.76 7.64 -21.04
CA ALA A 433 -25.67 8.58 -22.16
C ALA A 433 -26.01 7.92 -23.51
N ALA A 434 -25.50 6.71 -23.76
CA ALA A 434 -25.79 5.93 -24.96
C ALA A 434 -27.26 5.54 -25.05
N ALA A 435 -27.86 5.09 -23.94
CA ALA A 435 -29.29 4.82 -23.89
C ALA A 435 -30.12 6.09 -24.16
N ALA A 436 -29.73 7.23 -23.58
CA ALA A 436 -30.43 8.50 -23.78
C ALA A 436 -30.38 8.99 -25.24
N ALA A 437 -29.29 8.76 -25.97
CA ALA A 437 -29.16 9.11 -27.38
C ALA A 437 -30.14 8.32 -28.30
N TYR A 438 -30.53 7.12 -27.87
CA TYR A 438 -31.54 6.29 -28.54
C TYR A 438 -32.97 6.53 -28.02
N GLY A 439 -33.14 7.27 -26.92
CA GLY A 439 -34.43 7.52 -26.30
C GLY A 439 -35.10 6.22 -25.78
N PRO A 440 -36.44 6.18 -25.71
CA PRO A 440 -37.17 5.02 -25.19
C PRO A 440 -36.92 3.71 -25.95
N ASP A 441 -36.56 3.79 -27.24
CA ASP A 441 -36.26 2.62 -28.07
C ASP A 441 -35.05 1.83 -27.57
N ALA A 442 -34.14 2.48 -26.83
CA ALA A 442 -32.98 1.83 -26.21
C ALA A 442 -33.38 0.63 -25.34
N LEU A 443 -34.53 0.70 -24.65
CA LEU A 443 -35.01 -0.36 -23.76
C LEU A 443 -35.37 -1.65 -24.50
N ARG A 444 -35.65 -1.56 -25.80
CA ARG A 444 -35.96 -2.70 -26.68
C ARG A 444 -34.69 -3.34 -27.26
N MET A 445 -33.54 -2.69 -27.15
CA MET A 445 -32.28 -3.18 -27.69
C MET A 445 -31.68 -4.25 -26.77
N SER A 446 -31.46 -5.46 -27.28
CA SER A 446 -30.77 -6.53 -26.54
C SER A 446 -29.34 -6.11 -26.12
N THR A 447 -28.67 -5.31 -26.96
CA THR A 447 -27.34 -4.76 -26.71
C THR A 447 -27.25 -3.96 -25.41
N LEU A 448 -28.29 -3.16 -25.09
CA LEU A 448 -28.35 -2.40 -23.84
C LEU A 448 -28.29 -3.34 -22.64
N TRP A 449 -29.09 -4.40 -22.64
CA TRP A 449 -29.19 -5.34 -21.53
C TRP A 449 -27.91 -6.15 -21.32
N TRP A 450 -27.20 -6.51 -22.40
CA TRP A 450 -25.85 -7.08 -22.29
C TRP A 450 -24.85 -6.12 -21.66
N CYS A 451 -24.91 -4.82 -21.99
CA CYS A 451 -24.07 -3.81 -21.36
C CYS A 451 -24.45 -3.58 -19.89
N VAL A 452 -25.76 -3.56 -19.57
CA VAL A 452 -26.26 -3.47 -18.18
C VAL A 452 -25.77 -4.66 -17.35
N ALA A 453 -25.83 -5.87 -17.91
CA ALA A 453 -25.29 -7.07 -17.27
C ALA A 453 -23.77 -6.98 -17.04
N ALA A 454 -23.03 -6.28 -17.89
CA ALA A 454 -21.59 -6.08 -17.70
C ALA A 454 -21.24 -5.14 -16.53
N ILE A 455 -22.09 -4.16 -16.19
CA ILE A 455 -21.79 -3.16 -15.16
C ILE A 455 -21.48 -3.79 -13.79
N PRO A 456 -22.28 -4.73 -13.24
CA PRO A 456 -21.93 -5.41 -12.00
C PRO A 456 -20.60 -6.16 -12.06
N LEU A 457 -20.29 -6.84 -13.18
CA LEU A 457 -19.03 -7.55 -13.34
C LEU A 457 -17.83 -6.59 -13.40
N ILE A 458 -17.98 -5.46 -14.09
CA ILE A 458 -16.96 -4.39 -14.11
C ILE A 458 -16.71 -3.90 -12.68
N GLY A 459 -17.77 -3.64 -11.91
CA GLY A 459 -17.67 -3.28 -10.50
C GLY A 459 -16.93 -4.33 -9.68
N VAL A 460 -17.37 -5.59 -9.72
CA VAL A 460 -16.73 -6.69 -9.00
C VAL A 460 -15.25 -6.79 -9.35
N LEU A 461 -14.86 -6.67 -10.62
CA LEU A 461 -13.45 -6.74 -11.04
C LEU A 461 -12.64 -5.52 -10.59
N ASN A 462 -13.19 -4.30 -10.72
CA ASN A 462 -12.54 -3.09 -10.21
C ASN A 462 -12.22 -3.22 -8.71
N LEU A 463 -13.20 -3.68 -7.91
CA LEU A 463 -13.07 -3.78 -6.46
C LEU A 463 -12.21 -4.98 -6.04
N SER A 464 -12.48 -6.18 -6.56
CA SER A 464 -11.81 -7.41 -6.13
C SER A 464 -10.34 -7.47 -6.51
N VAL A 465 -9.96 -7.00 -7.70
CA VAL A 465 -8.55 -6.96 -8.12
C VAL A 465 -7.76 -5.98 -7.26
N SER A 466 -8.31 -4.78 -7.02
CA SER A 466 -7.70 -3.78 -6.14
C SER A 466 -7.55 -4.31 -4.70
N PHE A 467 -8.62 -4.89 -4.16
CA PHE A 467 -8.62 -5.53 -2.84
C PHE A 467 -7.57 -6.64 -2.75
N TYR A 468 -7.51 -7.54 -3.74
CA TYR A 468 -6.60 -8.68 -3.74
C TYR A 468 -5.13 -8.25 -3.66
N PHE A 469 -4.72 -7.26 -4.46
CA PHE A 469 -3.35 -6.76 -4.43
C PHE A 469 -3.03 -6.03 -3.12
N ALA A 470 -3.95 -5.19 -2.62
CA ALA A 470 -3.79 -4.51 -1.34
C ALA A 470 -3.70 -5.51 -0.17
N PHE A 471 -4.58 -6.51 -0.16
CA PHE A 471 -4.63 -7.56 0.87
C PHE A 471 -3.37 -8.43 0.84
N ARG A 472 -2.90 -8.82 -0.35
CA ARG A 472 -1.66 -9.59 -0.49
C ARG A 472 -0.44 -8.81 -0.02
N LEU A 473 -0.38 -7.51 -0.33
CA LEU A 473 0.67 -6.63 0.15
C LEU A 473 0.65 -6.54 1.69
N ALA A 474 -0.55 -6.39 2.26
CA ALA A 474 -0.75 -6.30 3.70
C ALA A 474 -0.36 -7.58 4.44
N LEU A 475 -0.80 -8.75 3.97
CA LEU A 475 -0.42 -10.05 4.55
C LEU A 475 1.10 -10.26 4.56
N ARG A 476 1.75 -9.86 3.47
CA ARG A 476 3.21 -9.94 3.36
C ARG A 476 3.89 -8.99 4.34
N ALA A 477 3.33 -7.81 4.55
CA ALA A 477 3.86 -6.82 5.46
C ALA A 477 3.73 -7.24 6.93
N HIS A 478 2.60 -7.83 7.32
CA HIS A 478 2.36 -8.34 8.68
C HIS A 478 2.94 -9.73 8.95
N SER A 479 3.64 -10.34 7.98
CA SER A 479 4.23 -11.68 8.09
C SER A 479 3.24 -12.76 8.58
N VAL A 480 1.95 -12.61 8.24
CA VAL A 480 0.91 -13.55 8.65
C VAL A 480 1.15 -14.89 7.96
N THR A 481 1.57 -15.88 8.74
CA THR A 481 1.83 -17.27 8.28
C THR A 481 0.83 -18.21 8.94
N GLY A 482 0.49 -19.32 8.28
CA GLY A 482 -0.40 -20.33 8.88
C GLY A 482 -1.90 -20.02 8.86
N VAL A 483 -2.37 -19.07 8.04
CA VAL A 483 -3.81 -18.82 7.86
C VAL A 483 -4.52 -20.11 7.41
N ASN A 484 -5.47 -20.60 8.20
CA ASN A 484 -6.32 -21.72 7.81
C ASN A 484 -7.38 -21.26 6.80
N ARG A 485 -6.95 -21.12 5.54
CA ARG A 485 -7.78 -20.63 4.42
C ARG A 485 -9.01 -21.48 4.17
N ALA A 486 -8.90 -22.81 4.35
CA ALA A 486 -10.03 -23.72 4.20
C ALA A 486 -11.13 -23.38 5.22
N ARG A 487 -10.76 -23.22 6.49
CA ARG A 487 -11.70 -22.87 7.57
C ARG A 487 -12.42 -21.54 7.33
N ILE A 488 -11.68 -20.49 6.92
CA ILE A 488 -12.28 -19.18 6.63
C ILE A 488 -13.25 -19.28 5.44
N ARG A 489 -12.84 -19.96 4.37
CA ARG A 489 -13.69 -20.17 3.20
C ARG A 489 -14.97 -20.93 3.57
N ASP A 490 -14.85 -21.99 4.35
CA ASP A 490 -15.99 -22.82 4.72
C ASP A 490 -16.95 -22.04 5.64
N ALA A 491 -16.44 -21.21 6.55
CA ALA A 491 -17.25 -20.31 7.38
C ALA A 491 -17.94 -19.20 6.55
N LEU A 492 -17.26 -18.60 5.57
CA LEU A 492 -17.86 -17.65 4.63
C LEU A 492 -18.96 -18.30 3.79
N LEU A 493 -18.73 -19.52 3.31
CA LEU A 493 -19.73 -20.30 2.56
C LEU A 493 -20.93 -20.66 3.43
N ALA A 494 -20.71 -21.03 4.69
CA ALA A 494 -21.78 -21.27 5.65
C ALA A 494 -22.63 -20.00 5.88
N ARG A 495 -21.99 -18.84 6.11
CA ARG A 495 -22.67 -17.55 6.25
C ARG A 495 -23.46 -17.18 4.99
N TRP A 496 -22.86 -17.36 3.81
CA TRP A 496 -23.54 -17.14 2.52
C TRP A 496 -24.79 -18.01 2.38
N ARG A 497 -24.73 -19.30 2.73
CA ARG A 497 -25.88 -20.21 2.64
C ARG A 497 -26.98 -19.89 3.65
N GLN A 498 -26.62 -19.48 4.87
CA GLN A 498 -27.58 -19.25 5.95
C GLN A 498 -28.15 -17.82 5.96
N ARG A 499 -27.34 -16.81 5.61
CA ARG A 499 -27.66 -15.38 5.72
C ARG A 499 -27.07 -14.57 4.56
N ALA A 500 -27.31 -14.96 3.30
CA ALA A 500 -26.83 -14.20 2.13
C ALA A 500 -27.20 -12.71 2.19
N LEU A 501 -28.42 -12.39 2.65
CA LEU A 501 -28.92 -11.01 2.74
C LEU A 501 -28.07 -10.11 3.65
N SER A 502 -27.38 -10.65 4.66
CA SER A 502 -26.53 -9.83 5.55
C SER A 502 -25.33 -9.22 4.84
N PHE A 503 -24.91 -9.79 3.70
CA PHE A 503 -23.85 -9.22 2.85
C PHE A 503 -24.31 -8.00 2.04
N PHE A 504 -25.62 -7.79 1.89
CA PHE A 504 -26.17 -6.72 1.05
C PHE A 504 -26.93 -5.67 1.86
N LEU A 505 -27.62 -6.09 2.91
CA LEU A 505 -28.51 -5.24 3.70
C LEU A 505 -28.19 -5.38 5.20
N PRO A 506 -28.44 -4.34 6.01
CA PRO A 506 -28.30 -4.42 7.46
C PRO A 506 -29.53 -5.12 8.06
N VAL A 507 -29.57 -6.45 7.92
CA VAL A 507 -30.64 -7.36 8.42
C VAL A 507 -30.17 -8.16 9.62
#